data_AF-A0A5N6A276-F1
#
_entry.id   AF-A0A5N6A276-F1
#
_cell.length_a   1.000
_cell.length_b   1.000
_cell.length_c   1.000
_cell.angle_alpha   90.00
_cell.angle_beta   90.00
_cell.angle_gamma   90.00
#
_symmetry.space_group_name_H-M   'P 1'
#
loop_
_entity.id
_entity.type
_entity.pdbx_description
1 polymer ?
#
loop_
_entity_poly.entity_id
_entity_poly.type
_entity_poly.pdbx_seq_one_letter_code
_entity_poly.pdbx_strand_id
1 'polypeptide(L)'
;MTESPHAAPPEPAVHPPADKPTAKSADKSADESADADAAAARSALWRRRLFEGEAGLTRFVVETRAGAHMRALLEVKQAIFESLPDNNDEQEWKAAFFRGQALMERFVVHHFGHPELAAWARSNGIIYAAVDPAPKHDARVPLDRLAAQADLYDSDTEWLAHDPEHATLRIRRCAIWEYRERARRRGVPITLRAPCEYCVPATTAMVTIKGLNARHQLTEDACGHGCVWTASRGPAAPEAPDSPNGPDSPNGPGSPVHGPRNGREG
;
A
#
# COMPACT_ATOMS: atom_id res chain seq x y z
N MET A 1 53.65 -24.20 81.90
CA MET A 1 53.99 -22.78 81.73
C MET A 1 54.57 -22.60 80.34
N THR A 2 54.28 -21.44 79.70
CA THR A 2 54.65 -20.95 78.35
C THR A 2 54.09 -21.74 77.16
N GLU A 3 53.01 -21.30 76.51
CA GLU A 3 52.82 -20.18 75.55
C GLU A 3 53.10 -20.54 74.08
N SER A 4 52.04 -20.29 73.27
CA SER A 4 51.85 -20.23 71.80
C SER A 4 52.93 -19.46 71.01
N PRO A 5 52.99 -19.46 69.64
CA PRO A 5 51.82 -19.39 68.74
C PRO A 5 51.84 -20.11 67.37
N HIS A 6 50.61 -20.25 66.88
CA HIS A 6 50.19 -20.62 65.53
C HIS A 6 50.82 -19.77 64.41
N ALA A 7 51.33 -20.46 63.39
CA ALA A 7 51.65 -19.88 62.08
C ALA A 7 50.41 -19.83 61.18
N ALA A 8 50.27 -18.73 60.45
CA ALA A 8 49.16 -18.41 59.55
C ALA A 8 49.20 -19.24 58.23
N PRO A 9 48.03 -19.54 57.62
CA PRO A 9 47.95 -20.07 56.26
C PRO A 9 47.98 -18.95 55.18
N PRO A 10 48.44 -19.26 53.94
CA PRO A 10 48.61 -18.28 52.87
C PRO A 10 47.31 -17.85 52.17
N GLU A 11 47.36 -16.64 51.60
CA GLU A 11 46.28 -15.90 50.91
C GLU A 11 45.71 -16.59 49.64
N PRO A 12 44.46 -16.29 49.27
CA PRO A 12 43.79 -16.84 48.09
C PRO A 12 44.21 -16.16 46.77
N ALA A 13 44.25 -16.98 45.71
CA ALA A 13 44.53 -16.56 44.34
C ALA A 13 43.52 -15.54 43.80
N VAL A 14 44.05 -14.50 43.18
CA VAL A 14 43.32 -13.42 42.48
C VAL A 14 42.65 -13.97 41.22
N HIS A 15 41.32 -13.85 41.12
CA HIS A 15 40.58 -14.05 39.88
C HIS A 15 40.90 -12.94 38.86
N PRO A 16 41.05 -13.26 37.56
CA PRO A 16 41.16 -12.23 36.53
C PRO A 16 39.83 -11.47 36.39
N PRO A 17 39.85 -10.15 36.10
CA PRO A 17 38.63 -9.38 35.92
C PRO A 17 37.88 -9.84 34.67
N ALA A 18 36.57 -10.01 34.81
CA ALA A 18 35.66 -10.22 33.70
C ALA A 18 35.79 -9.08 32.68
N ASP A 19 36.03 -9.45 31.41
CA ASP A 19 36.00 -8.53 30.28
C ASP A 19 34.66 -7.79 30.27
N LYS A 20 34.71 -6.47 30.44
CA LYS A 20 33.57 -5.61 30.19
C LYS A 20 33.26 -5.67 28.69
N PRO A 21 32.03 -6.02 28.27
CA PRO A 21 31.67 -5.93 26.87
C PRO A 21 31.83 -4.48 26.42
N THR A 22 32.68 -4.30 25.40
CA THR A 22 32.95 -3.01 24.78
C THR A 22 31.66 -2.50 24.12
N ALA A 23 31.35 -1.22 24.32
CA ALA A 23 30.12 -0.56 23.86
C ALA A 23 29.84 -0.70 22.34
N LYS A 24 30.84 -1.07 21.52
CA LYS A 24 30.69 -1.33 20.08
C LYS A 24 29.95 -2.62 19.73
N SER A 25 29.99 -3.65 20.58
CA SER A 25 29.30 -4.91 20.31
C SER A 25 27.81 -4.86 20.68
N ALA A 26 27.46 -4.04 21.66
CA ALA A 26 26.06 -3.83 22.08
C ALA A 26 25.27 -3.03 21.02
N ASP A 27 25.90 -2.05 20.39
CA ASP A 27 25.31 -1.19 19.36
C ASP A 27 24.96 -1.99 18.10
N LYS A 28 25.88 -2.85 17.65
CA LYS A 28 25.65 -3.74 16.51
C LYS A 28 24.56 -4.80 16.77
N SER A 29 24.50 -5.35 17.98
CA SER A 29 23.46 -6.32 18.34
C SER A 29 22.05 -5.70 18.47
N ALA A 30 21.97 -4.42 18.85
CA ALA A 30 20.70 -3.69 18.93
C ALA A 30 20.18 -3.34 17.52
N ASP A 31 21.09 -2.93 16.63
CA ASP A 31 20.78 -2.61 15.22
C ASP A 31 20.32 -3.87 14.46
N GLU A 32 21.04 -4.99 14.59
CA GLU A 32 20.66 -6.29 13.98
C GLU A 32 19.32 -6.82 14.52
N SER A 33 19.02 -6.60 15.81
CA SER A 33 17.73 -6.96 16.41
C SER A 33 16.58 -6.09 15.89
N ALA A 34 16.80 -4.78 15.77
CA ALA A 34 15.80 -3.84 15.27
C ALA A 34 15.45 -4.12 13.79
N ASP A 35 16.46 -4.45 12.97
CA ASP A 35 16.27 -4.83 11.57
C ASP A 35 15.50 -6.15 11.43
N ALA A 36 15.80 -7.14 12.27
CA ALA A 36 15.09 -8.41 12.30
C ALA A 36 13.61 -8.23 12.71
N ASP A 37 13.33 -7.41 13.71
CA ASP A 37 11.98 -7.08 14.15
C ASP A 37 11.20 -6.33 13.05
N ALA A 38 11.86 -5.39 12.36
CA ALA A 38 11.28 -4.67 11.23
C ALA A 38 10.96 -5.62 10.06
N ALA A 39 11.86 -6.55 9.72
CA ALA A 39 11.62 -7.55 8.68
C ALA A 39 10.46 -8.49 9.04
N ALA A 40 10.38 -8.93 10.30
CA ALA A 40 9.28 -9.75 10.79
C ALA A 40 7.93 -9.01 10.70
N ALA A 41 7.91 -7.72 11.04
CA ALA A 41 6.72 -6.88 10.92
C ALA A 41 6.28 -6.71 9.45
N ARG A 42 7.23 -6.48 8.52
CA ARG A 42 6.93 -6.38 7.08
C ARG A 42 6.40 -7.71 6.52
N SER A 43 7.01 -8.83 6.90
CA SER A 43 6.55 -10.19 6.57
C SER A 43 5.12 -10.47 7.08
N ALA A 44 4.81 -10.07 8.33
CA ALA A 44 3.45 -10.16 8.86
C ALA A 44 2.45 -9.30 8.06
N LEU A 45 2.86 -8.13 7.60
CA LEU A 45 2.01 -7.27 6.78
C LEU A 45 1.72 -7.91 5.42
N TRP A 46 2.71 -8.50 4.73
CA TRP A 46 2.49 -9.23 3.47
C TRP A 46 1.46 -10.36 3.62
N ARG A 47 1.60 -11.18 4.67
CA ARG A 47 0.66 -12.26 5.00
C ARG A 47 -0.76 -11.75 5.18
N ARG A 48 -0.92 -10.70 5.99
CA ARG A 48 -2.22 -10.09 6.25
C ARG A 48 -2.85 -9.57 4.96
N ARG A 49 -2.07 -8.95 4.07
CA ARG A 49 -2.58 -8.41 2.80
C ARG A 49 -3.00 -9.51 1.82
N LEU A 50 -2.24 -10.60 1.75
CA LEU A 50 -2.62 -11.74 0.93
C LEU A 50 -3.92 -12.37 1.44
N PHE A 51 -4.04 -12.57 2.76
CA PHE A 51 -5.27 -13.06 3.39
C PHE A 51 -6.47 -12.16 3.08
N GLU A 52 -6.36 -10.85 3.29
CA GLU A 52 -7.45 -9.91 3.02
C GLU A 52 -7.88 -9.93 1.55
N GLY A 53 -6.91 -10.06 0.63
CA GLY A 53 -7.15 -10.21 -0.80
C GLY A 53 -7.95 -11.47 -1.14
N GLU A 54 -7.49 -12.61 -0.65
CA GLU A 54 -8.06 -13.93 -0.90
C GLU A 54 -9.45 -14.09 -0.28
N ALA A 55 -9.60 -13.70 0.99
CA ALA A 55 -10.88 -13.74 1.68
C ALA A 55 -11.89 -12.76 1.03
N GLY A 56 -11.43 -11.59 0.60
CA GLY A 56 -12.26 -10.63 -0.11
C GLY A 56 -12.68 -11.12 -1.50
N LEU A 57 -11.82 -11.84 -2.21
CA LEU A 57 -12.18 -12.52 -3.46
C LEU A 57 -13.24 -13.60 -3.23
N THR A 58 -13.05 -14.42 -2.20
CA THR A 58 -14.02 -15.47 -1.81
C THR A 58 -15.39 -14.87 -1.54
N ARG A 59 -15.42 -13.81 -0.72
CA ARG A 59 -16.65 -13.08 -0.41
C ARG A 59 -17.30 -12.51 -1.67
N PHE A 60 -16.52 -11.88 -2.55
CA PHE A 60 -17.01 -11.33 -3.81
C PHE A 60 -17.72 -12.40 -4.65
N VAL A 61 -17.13 -13.58 -4.81
CA VAL A 61 -17.73 -14.66 -5.59
C VAL A 61 -18.97 -15.24 -4.91
N VAL A 62 -18.90 -15.56 -3.63
CA VAL A 62 -19.98 -16.23 -2.90
C VAL A 62 -21.18 -15.31 -2.73
N GLU A 63 -20.97 -14.09 -2.24
CA GLU A 63 -22.06 -13.19 -1.87
C GLU A 63 -22.49 -12.26 -2.99
N THR A 64 -21.55 -11.78 -3.82
CA THR A 64 -21.87 -10.77 -4.86
C THR A 64 -22.13 -11.40 -6.23
N ARG A 65 -21.64 -12.62 -6.48
CA ARG A 65 -21.77 -13.32 -7.78
C ARG A 65 -22.53 -14.64 -7.69
N ALA A 66 -23.20 -14.91 -6.56
CA ALA A 66 -24.01 -16.11 -6.34
C ALA A 66 -23.27 -17.43 -6.65
N GLY A 67 -21.97 -17.49 -6.34
CA GLY A 67 -21.16 -18.68 -6.60
C GLY A 67 -20.78 -18.91 -8.07
N ALA A 68 -20.84 -17.89 -8.92
CA ALA A 68 -20.34 -18.02 -10.30
C ALA A 68 -18.86 -18.44 -10.35
N HIS A 69 -18.50 -19.30 -11.29
CA HIS A 69 -17.12 -19.73 -11.54
C HIS A 69 -16.41 -20.40 -10.33
N MET A 70 -17.17 -21.07 -9.45
CA MET A 70 -16.62 -21.75 -8.26
C MET A 70 -15.41 -22.66 -8.54
N ARG A 71 -15.42 -23.42 -9.63
CA ARG A 71 -14.28 -24.29 -9.98
C ARG A 71 -13.00 -23.48 -10.25
N ALA A 72 -13.11 -22.43 -11.06
CA ALA A 72 -11.98 -21.54 -11.35
C ALA A 72 -11.52 -20.79 -10.08
N LEU A 73 -12.43 -20.44 -9.16
CA LEU A 73 -12.05 -19.89 -7.86
C LEU A 73 -11.23 -20.89 -7.03
N LEU A 74 -11.63 -22.17 -7.01
CA LEU A 74 -10.88 -23.21 -6.30
C LEU A 74 -9.48 -23.42 -6.91
N GLU A 75 -9.35 -23.37 -8.23
CA GLU A 75 -8.05 -23.44 -8.92
C GLU A 75 -7.15 -22.24 -8.54
N VAL A 76 -7.71 -21.04 -8.47
CA VAL A 76 -6.99 -19.83 -8.00
C VAL A 76 -6.53 -20.00 -6.55
N LYS A 77 -7.41 -20.46 -5.66
CA LYS A 77 -7.09 -20.72 -4.25
C LYS A 77 -5.98 -21.75 -4.10
N GLN A 78 -6.07 -22.86 -4.83
CA GLN A 78 -5.03 -23.89 -4.83
C GLN A 78 -3.68 -23.29 -5.24
N ALA A 79 -3.63 -22.56 -6.35
CA ALA A 79 -2.40 -21.94 -6.84
C ALA A 79 -1.82 -20.89 -5.88
N ILE A 80 -2.66 -20.18 -5.11
CA ILE A 80 -2.22 -19.28 -4.03
C ILE A 80 -1.59 -20.10 -2.90
N PHE A 81 -2.31 -21.10 -2.39
CA PHE A 81 -1.89 -21.87 -1.21
C PHE A 81 -0.64 -22.73 -1.46
N GLU A 82 -0.49 -23.29 -2.66
CA GLU A 82 0.71 -24.02 -3.07
C GLU A 82 1.96 -23.12 -3.16
N SER A 83 1.77 -21.81 -3.27
CA SER A 83 2.87 -20.83 -3.38
C SER A 83 3.26 -20.17 -2.07
N LEU A 84 2.65 -20.57 -0.95
CA LEU A 84 2.93 -19.96 0.34
C LEU A 84 4.29 -20.43 0.90
N PRO A 85 5.12 -19.50 1.40
CA PRO A 85 6.33 -19.85 2.14
C PRO A 85 6.00 -20.59 3.45
N ASP A 86 6.90 -21.48 3.87
CA ASP A 86 6.84 -22.18 5.16
C ASP A 86 7.61 -21.44 6.29
N ASN A 87 8.20 -20.30 5.96
CA ASN A 87 9.04 -19.49 6.84
C ASN A 87 8.48 -18.06 6.99
N ASN A 88 9.21 -17.16 7.65
CA ASN A 88 8.83 -15.76 7.84
C ASN A 88 9.64 -14.80 6.94
N ASP A 89 10.33 -15.29 5.91
CA ASP A 89 11.15 -14.45 5.03
C ASP A 89 10.30 -13.40 4.30
N GLU A 90 10.72 -12.14 4.40
CA GLU A 90 9.97 -11.03 3.83
C GLU A 90 9.89 -11.10 2.30
N GLN A 91 10.98 -11.50 1.63
CA GLN A 91 11.04 -11.52 0.17
C GLN A 91 10.19 -12.64 -0.41
N GLU A 92 10.19 -13.81 0.24
CA GLU A 92 9.32 -14.92 -0.14
C GLU A 92 7.84 -14.56 0.06
N TRP A 93 7.48 -13.93 1.18
CA TRP A 93 6.11 -13.46 1.41
C TRP A 93 5.69 -12.33 0.45
N LYS A 94 6.60 -11.42 0.11
CA LYS A 94 6.40 -10.39 -0.93
C LYS A 94 6.13 -11.03 -2.29
N ALA A 95 6.90 -12.05 -2.68
CA ALA A 95 6.71 -12.78 -3.92
C ALA A 95 5.36 -13.53 -3.95
N ALA A 96 5.00 -14.21 -2.87
CA ALA A 96 3.72 -14.90 -2.72
C ALA A 96 2.53 -13.92 -2.81
N PHE A 97 2.64 -12.75 -2.16
CA PHE A 97 1.64 -11.69 -2.27
C PHE A 97 1.44 -11.24 -3.71
N PHE A 98 2.51 -10.90 -4.45
CA PHE A 98 2.37 -10.43 -5.83
C PHE A 98 1.83 -11.51 -6.78
N ARG A 99 2.25 -12.77 -6.60
CA ARG A 99 1.71 -13.89 -7.37
C ARG A 99 0.22 -14.07 -7.09
N GLY A 100 -0.17 -14.07 -5.82
CA GLY A 100 -1.57 -14.18 -5.41
C GLY A 100 -2.41 -13.04 -5.96
N GLN A 101 -1.94 -11.79 -5.82
CA GLN A 101 -2.60 -10.62 -6.37
C GLN A 101 -2.81 -10.72 -7.89
N ALA A 102 -1.80 -11.17 -8.64
CA ALA A 102 -1.92 -11.35 -10.09
C ALA A 102 -2.94 -12.45 -10.45
N LEU A 103 -2.99 -13.55 -9.70
CA LEU A 103 -3.98 -14.61 -9.89
C LEU A 103 -5.41 -14.10 -9.65
N MET A 104 -5.63 -13.34 -8.58
CA MET A 104 -6.92 -12.77 -8.23
C MET A 104 -7.37 -11.71 -9.25
N GLU A 105 -6.47 -10.79 -9.63
CA GLU A 105 -6.74 -9.78 -10.67
C GLU A 105 -7.12 -10.46 -11.99
N ARG A 106 -6.36 -11.49 -12.42
CA ARG A 106 -6.65 -12.24 -13.63
C ARG A 106 -8.01 -12.91 -13.57
N PHE A 107 -8.35 -13.56 -12.45
CA PHE A 107 -9.65 -14.20 -12.26
C PHE A 107 -10.80 -13.20 -12.38
N VAL A 108 -10.72 -12.06 -11.67
CA VAL A 108 -11.78 -11.05 -11.69
C VAL A 108 -11.95 -10.47 -13.09
N VAL A 109 -10.86 -10.07 -13.73
CA VAL A 109 -10.92 -9.46 -15.07
C VAL A 109 -11.38 -10.47 -16.13
N HIS A 110 -10.88 -11.70 -16.09
CA HIS A 110 -11.22 -12.71 -17.10
C HIS A 110 -12.70 -13.14 -17.04
N HIS A 111 -13.25 -13.33 -15.84
CA HIS A 111 -14.62 -13.83 -15.68
C HIS A 111 -15.68 -12.75 -15.57
N PHE A 112 -15.32 -11.55 -15.10
CA PHE A 112 -16.29 -10.50 -14.78
C PHE A 112 -15.95 -9.13 -15.42
N GLY A 113 -14.74 -8.96 -15.97
CA GLY A 113 -14.31 -7.72 -16.63
C GLY A 113 -13.70 -6.67 -15.68
N HIS A 114 -13.02 -5.68 -16.26
CA HIS A 114 -12.35 -4.60 -15.53
C HIS A 114 -13.27 -3.82 -14.56
N PRO A 115 -14.54 -3.47 -14.91
CA PRO A 115 -15.41 -2.72 -14.00
C PRO A 115 -15.64 -3.42 -12.66
N GLU A 116 -15.47 -4.75 -12.60
CA GLU A 116 -15.76 -5.56 -11.43
C GLU A 116 -14.65 -5.59 -10.38
N LEU A 117 -13.49 -5.02 -10.70
CA LEU A 117 -12.43 -4.72 -9.73
C LEU A 117 -12.96 -3.85 -8.58
N ALA A 118 -13.89 -2.93 -8.85
CA ALA A 118 -14.48 -2.08 -7.81
C ALA A 118 -15.39 -2.87 -6.86
N ALA A 119 -16.12 -3.89 -7.34
CA ALA A 119 -16.96 -4.73 -6.51
C ALA A 119 -16.12 -5.70 -5.66
N TRP A 120 -15.05 -6.25 -6.23
CA TRP A 120 -14.07 -7.02 -5.47
C TRP A 120 -13.40 -6.16 -4.38
N ALA A 121 -12.94 -4.95 -4.72
CA ALA A 121 -12.37 -4.00 -3.77
C ALA A 121 -13.30 -3.68 -2.58
N ARG A 122 -14.61 -3.53 -2.81
CA ARG A 122 -15.59 -3.36 -1.73
C ARG A 122 -15.66 -4.58 -0.82
N SER A 123 -15.60 -5.79 -1.37
CA SER A 123 -15.52 -7.02 -0.56
C SER A 123 -14.25 -7.06 0.28
N ASN A 124 -13.11 -6.65 -0.28
CA ASN A 124 -11.86 -6.52 0.49
C ASN A 124 -11.99 -5.49 1.61
N GLY A 125 -12.66 -4.36 1.37
CA GLY A 125 -12.95 -3.36 2.41
C GLY A 125 -13.73 -3.94 3.59
N ILE A 126 -14.70 -4.81 3.32
CA ILE A 126 -15.49 -5.50 4.37
C ILE A 126 -14.61 -6.46 5.19
N ILE A 127 -13.78 -7.26 4.52
CA ILE A 127 -12.82 -8.14 5.21
C ILE A 127 -11.83 -7.31 6.05
N TYR A 128 -11.29 -6.24 5.47
CA TYR A 128 -10.42 -5.30 6.17
C TYR A 128 -11.09 -4.79 7.45
N ALA A 129 -12.34 -4.33 7.39
CA ALA A 129 -13.06 -3.85 8.57
C ALA A 129 -13.33 -4.94 9.62
N ALA A 130 -13.42 -6.22 9.21
CA ALA A 130 -13.58 -7.35 10.12
C ALA A 130 -12.29 -7.73 10.86
N VAL A 131 -11.13 -7.55 10.22
CA VAL A 131 -9.82 -7.94 10.81
C VAL A 131 -9.00 -6.78 11.35
N ASP A 132 -9.43 -5.54 11.10
CA ASP A 132 -8.75 -4.34 11.56
C ASP A 132 -9.43 -3.71 12.77
N PRO A 133 -8.88 -3.88 13.99
CA PRO A 133 -9.50 -3.37 15.22
C PRO A 133 -9.37 -1.85 15.36
N ALA A 134 -8.63 -1.19 14.46
CA ALA A 134 -8.37 0.23 14.55
C ALA A 134 -9.68 1.05 14.50
N PRO A 135 -9.74 2.20 15.21
CA PRO A 135 -10.94 3.01 15.33
C PRO A 135 -11.60 3.34 13.99
N LYS A 136 -12.94 3.39 13.99
CA LYS A 136 -13.71 3.97 12.89
C LYS A 136 -13.65 5.49 12.97
N HIS A 137 -13.90 6.12 11.82
CA HIS A 137 -13.96 7.55 11.63
C HIS A 137 -12.66 8.32 11.91
N ASP A 138 -11.54 7.74 12.36
CA ASP A 138 -10.27 8.49 12.40
C ASP A 138 -9.66 8.55 10.99
N ALA A 139 -9.55 9.75 10.42
CA ALA A 139 -9.05 9.96 9.05
C ALA A 139 -7.60 9.48 8.85
N ARG A 140 -6.80 9.44 9.92
CA ARG A 140 -5.41 8.96 9.87
C ARG A 140 -5.36 7.47 9.66
N VAL A 141 -6.23 6.69 10.34
CA VAL A 141 -6.20 5.22 10.35
C VAL A 141 -6.09 4.59 8.95
N PRO A 142 -6.97 4.89 7.97
CA PRO A 142 -6.83 4.29 6.65
C PRO A 142 -5.64 4.84 5.86
N LEU A 143 -5.20 6.08 6.10
CA LEU A 143 -4.05 6.66 5.39
C LEU A 143 -2.70 6.25 5.99
N ASP A 144 -2.59 6.01 7.30
CA ASP A 144 -1.43 5.38 7.95
C ASP A 144 -1.24 3.97 7.39
N ARG A 145 -2.36 3.26 7.20
CA ARG A 145 -2.36 1.96 6.55
C ARG A 145 -1.93 2.03 5.08
N LEU A 146 -2.27 3.10 4.37
CA LEU A 146 -1.80 3.33 3.00
C LEU A 146 -0.32 3.68 2.97
N ALA A 147 0.15 4.54 3.88
CA ALA A 147 1.56 4.89 4.03
C ALA A 147 2.41 3.66 4.31
N ALA A 148 2.05 2.84 5.30
CA ALA A 148 2.75 1.58 5.59
C ALA A 148 2.77 0.62 4.40
N GLN A 149 1.72 0.61 3.57
CA GLN A 149 1.69 -0.19 2.34
C GLN A 149 2.60 0.39 1.24
N ALA A 150 2.66 1.71 1.14
CA ALA A 150 3.52 2.42 0.20
C ALA A 150 4.99 2.23 0.57
N ASP A 151 5.32 2.25 1.86
CA ASP A 151 6.64 1.98 2.41
C ASP A 151 7.10 0.54 2.10
N LEU A 152 6.22 -0.46 2.21
CA LEU A 152 6.51 -1.84 1.79
C LEU A 152 6.92 -1.96 0.31
N TYR A 153 6.47 -1.03 -0.52
CA TYR A 153 6.82 -0.99 -1.93
C TYR A 153 8.07 -0.13 -2.21
N ASP A 154 8.64 0.52 -1.20
CA ASP A 154 9.67 1.55 -1.33
C ASP A 154 9.15 2.78 -2.12
N SER A 155 7.92 3.22 -1.86
CA SER A 155 7.34 4.44 -2.45
C SER A 155 7.79 5.71 -1.71
N ASP A 156 7.85 6.85 -2.40
CA ASP A 156 8.11 8.15 -1.77
C ASP A 156 6.79 8.77 -1.28
N THR A 157 6.66 9.01 0.02
CA THR A 157 5.45 9.51 0.66
C THR A 157 5.68 10.79 1.46
N GLU A 158 4.65 11.64 1.52
CA GLU A 158 4.64 12.91 2.23
C GLU A 158 3.25 13.16 2.82
N TRP A 159 3.18 13.46 4.12
CA TRP A 159 1.95 13.93 4.75
C TRP A 159 1.75 15.42 4.50
N LEU A 160 0.59 15.79 3.91
CA LEU A 160 0.18 17.18 3.75
C LEU A 160 -0.75 17.62 4.90
N ALA A 161 -1.49 16.68 5.46
CA ALA A 161 -2.27 16.84 6.68
C ALA A 161 -2.40 15.48 7.38
N HIS A 162 -2.36 15.46 8.71
CA HIS A 162 -2.38 14.21 9.49
C HIS A 162 -3.17 14.38 10.79
N ASP A 163 -4.44 14.78 10.65
CA ASP A 163 -5.34 14.96 11.79
C ASP A 163 -6.50 13.95 11.77
N PRO A 164 -7.12 13.65 12.94
CA PRO A 164 -8.19 12.65 13.03
C PRO A 164 -9.46 12.99 12.24
N GLU A 165 -9.71 14.26 11.93
CA GLU A 165 -10.88 14.74 11.18
C GLU A 165 -10.60 14.80 9.68
N HIS A 166 -9.35 15.07 9.30
CA HIS A 166 -8.86 15.26 7.95
C HIS A 166 -7.40 14.80 7.83
N ALA A 167 -7.14 13.87 6.92
CA ALA A 167 -5.79 13.43 6.63
C ALA A 167 -5.57 13.45 5.12
N THR A 168 -4.39 13.91 4.70
CA THR A 168 -3.99 13.95 3.30
C THR A 168 -2.56 13.41 3.16
N LEU A 169 -2.43 12.31 2.41
CA LEU A 169 -1.17 11.65 2.09
C LEU A 169 -0.87 11.83 0.60
N ARG A 170 0.32 12.34 0.28
CA ARG A 170 0.87 12.36 -1.07
C ARG A 170 1.85 11.21 -1.23
N ILE A 171 1.67 10.43 -2.29
CA ILE A 171 2.65 9.47 -2.81
C ILE A 171 3.27 10.15 -4.04
N ARG A 172 4.48 10.70 -3.90
CA ARG A 172 5.19 11.40 -4.98
C ARG A 172 5.67 10.44 -6.06
N ARG A 173 6.16 9.26 -5.64
CA ARG A 173 6.64 8.19 -6.52
C ARG A 173 6.06 6.85 -6.11
N CYS A 174 5.20 6.31 -6.96
CA CYS A 174 4.51 5.04 -6.76
C CYS A 174 5.39 3.86 -7.18
N ALA A 175 6.08 3.23 -6.23
CA ALA A 175 7.03 2.17 -6.57
C ALA A 175 6.35 0.88 -7.10
N ILE A 176 5.08 0.65 -6.78
CA ILE A 176 4.31 -0.46 -7.40
C ILE A 176 4.05 -0.21 -8.90
N TRP A 177 3.93 1.04 -9.32
CA TRP A 177 3.87 1.39 -10.75
C TRP A 177 5.16 0.97 -11.44
N GLU A 178 6.30 1.43 -10.93
CA GLU A 178 7.61 1.12 -11.49
C GLU A 178 7.89 -0.39 -11.53
N TYR A 179 7.52 -1.09 -10.46
CA TYR A 179 7.64 -2.55 -10.39
C TYR A 179 6.87 -3.23 -11.53
N ARG A 180 5.62 -2.83 -11.76
CA ARG A 180 4.79 -3.40 -12.84
C ARG A 180 5.32 -3.03 -14.22
N GLU A 181 5.77 -1.79 -14.44
CA GLU A 181 6.38 -1.41 -15.72
C GLU A 181 7.67 -2.19 -15.99
N ARG A 182 8.50 -2.40 -14.98
CA ARG A 182 9.70 -3.22 -15.08
C ARG A 182 9.37 -4.67 -15.44
N ALA A 183 8.30 -5.23 -14.85
CA ALA A 183 7.82 -6.55 -15.19
C ALA A 183 7.32 -6.63 -16.64
N ARG A 184 6.54 -5.63 -17.12
CA ARG A 184 6.08 -5.57 -18.52
C ARG A 184 7.24 -5.50 -19.50
N ARG A 185 8.26 -4.68 -19.23
CA ARG A 185 9.48 -4.58 -20.06
C ARG A 185 10.25 -5.91 -20.15
N ARG A 186 10.08 -6.80 -19.16
CA ARG A 186 10.64 -8.16 -19.14
C ARG A 186 9.71 -9.21 -19.77
N GLY A 187 8.61 -8.79 -20.38
CA GLY A 187 7.64 -9.69 -21.01
C GLY A 187 6.70 -10.42 -20.04
N VAL A 188 6.66 -10.02 -18.77
CA VAL A 188 5.71 -10.60 -17.81
C VAL A 188 4.30 -10.09 -18.14
N PRO A 189 3.32 -10.97 -18.39
CA PRO A 189 1.94 -10.56 -18.61
C PRO A 189 1.37 -9.92 -17.34
N ILE A 190 0.92 -8.67 -17.45
CA ILE A 190 0.25 -7.95 -16.36
C ILE A 190 -1.19 -7.70 -16.79
N THR A 191 -2.15 -8.20 -16.00
CA THR A 191 -3.59 -8.12 -16.29
C THR A 191 -4.08 -6.67 -16.39
N LEU A 192 -3.66 -5.82 -15.46
CA LEU A 192 -4.09 -4.42 -15.41
C LEU A 192 -3.21 -3.55 -16.31
N ARG A 193 -3.80 -2.56 -16.97
CA ARG A 193 -3.10 -1.52 -17.73
C ARG A 193 -2.33 -0.58 -16.78
N ALA A 194 -2.90 -0.30 -15.61
CA ALA A 194 -2.27 0.48 -14.56
C ALA A 194 -2.59 -0.15 -13.18
N PRO A 195 -1.68 -0.09 -12.19
CA PRO A 195 -2.00 -0.48 -10.81
C PRO A 195 -3.23 0.27 -10.27
N CYS A 196 -3.41 1.54 -10.68
CA CYS A 196 -4.51 2.40 -10.25
C CYS A 196 -5.90 1.83 -10.57
N GLU A 197 -6.05 0.95 -11.58
CA GLU A 197 -7.32 0.28 -11.89
C GLU A 197 -7.87 -0.51 -10.69
N TYR A 198 -6.99 -0.96 -9.79
CA TYR A 198 -7.38 -1.63 -8.55
C TYR A 198 -7.04 -0.82 -7.29
N CYS A 199 -5.90 -0.13 -7.25
CA CYS A 199 -5.50 0.63 -6.06
C CYS A 199 -6.51 1.73 -5.71
N VAL A 200 -7.08 2.43 -6.70
CA VAL A 200 -8.09 3.47 -6.46
C VAL A 200 -9.36 2.90 -5.81
N PRO A 201 -10.04 1.90 -6.38
CA PRO A 201 -11.23 1.35 -5.75
C PRO A 201 -10.92 0.66 -4.40
N ALA A 202 -9.76 0.02 -4.25
CA ALA A 202 -9.37 -0.62 -2.99
C ALA A 202 -9.16 0.39 -1.86
N THR A 203 -8.40 1.46 -2.10
CA THR A 203 -8.18 2.51 -1.09
C THR A 203 -9.45 3.29 -0.82
N THR A 204 -10.27 3.56 -1.83
CA THR A 204 -11.61 4.15 -1.65
C THR A 204 -12.44 3.29 -0.70
N ALA A 205 -12.58 1.99 -0.98
CA ALA A 205 -13.34 1.07 -0.12
C ALA A 205 -12.80 1.00 1.31
N MET A 206 -11.48 1.02 1.48
CA MET A 206 -10.80 1.02 2.78
C MET A 206 -11.10 2.28 3.60
N VAL A 207 -11.14 3.45 2.97
CA VAL A 207 -11.51 4.71 3.63
C VAL A 207 -13.02 4.71 3.93
N THR A 208 -13.87 4.38 2.95
CA THR A 208 -15.33 4.43 3.10
C THR A 208 -15.84 3.45 4.16
N ILE A 209 -15.26 2.25 4.28
CA ILE A 209 -15.71 1.27 5.28
C ILE A 209 -15.41 1.70 6.72
N LYS A 210 -14.45 2.62 6.92
CA LYS A 210 -14.21 3.29 8.19
C LYS A 210 -15.16 4.48 8.44
N GLY A 211 -16.14 4.70 7.55
CA GLY A 211 -17.15 5.75 7.68
C GLY A 211 -16.60 7.15 7.40
N LEU A 212 -15.67 7.24 6.45
CA LEU A 212 -15.00 8.47 6.02
C LEU A 212 -15.29 8.75 4.54
N ASN A 213 -15.13 10.01 4.14
CA ASN A 213 -15.13 10.38 2.73
C ASN A 213 -13.72 10.21 2.15
N ALA A 214 -13.64 9.53 1.01
CA ALA A 214 -12.40 9.31 0.29
C ALA A 214 -12.31 10.24 -0.92
N ARG A 215 -11.15 10.83 -1.14
CA ARG A 215 -10.80 11.53 -2.38
C ARG A 215 -9.43 11.13 -2.82
N HIS A 216 -9.23 11.20 -4.12
CA HIS A 216 -7.91 10.97 -4.68
C HIS A 216 -7.71 11.83 -5.92
N GLN A 217 -6.44 12.09 -6.20
CA GLN A 217 -5.98 12.64 -7.46
C GLN A 217 -4.79 11.82 -7.91
N LEU A 218 -4.80 11.33 -9.16
CA LEU A 218 -3.61 10.73 -9.76
C LEU A 218 -2.69 11.85 -10.23
N THR A 219 -1.39 11.72 -9.99
CA THR A 219 -0.40 12.74 -10.35
C THR A 219 0.69 12.13 -11.23
N GLU A 220 1.28 12.95 -12.07
CA GLU A 220 2.46 12.60 -12.86
C GLU A 220 3.34 13.84 -12.96
N ASP A 221 4.57 13.74 -12.46
CA ASP A 221 5.54 14.82 -12.46
C ASP A 221 6.98 14.30 -12.67
N ALA A 222 7.98 15.13 -12.41
CA ALA A 222 9.39 14.76 -12.58
C ALA A 222 9.84 13.59 -11.68
N CYS A 223 9.13 13.32 -10.57
CA CYS A 223 9.34 12.18 -9.69
C CYS A 223 8.63 10.90 -10.18
N GLY A 224 7.82 10.98 -11.23
CA GLY A 224 7.12 9.86 -11.87
C GLY A 224 5.62 9.85 -11.58
N HIS A 225 5.01 8.66 -11.66
CA HIS A 225 3.59 8.49 -11.34
C HIS A 225 3.39 8.48 -9.81
N GLY A 226 2.39 9.24 -9.36
CA GLY A 226 2.04 9.39 -7.97
C GLY A 226 0.53 9.50 -7.75
N CYS A 227 0.13 9.78 -6.52
CA CYS A 227 -1.23 10.14 -6.19
C CYS A 227 -1.31 10.93 -4.88
N VAL A 228 -2.37 11.70 -4.73
CA VAL A 228 -2.76 12.32 -3.46
C VAL A 228 -4.04 11.66 -2.98
N TRP A 229 -4.08 11.28 -1.70
CA TRP A 229 -5.25 10.69 -1.05
C TRP A 229 -5.67 11.57 0.11
N THR A 230 -6.97 11.82 0.21
CA THR A 230 -7.58 12.52 1.33
C THR A 230 -8.68 11.66 1.96
N ALA A 231 -8.68 11.60 3.28
CA ALA A 231 -9.74 11.03 4.09
C ALA A 231 -10.31 12.12 5.01
N SER A 232 -11.64 12.21 5.15
CA SER A 232 -12.25 13.22 6.04
C SER A 232 -13.56 12.78 6.69
N ARG A 233 -13.80 13.27 7.92
CA ARG A 233 -15.12 13.30 8.58
C ARG A 233 -15.91 14.47 8.01
N GLY A 234 -17.07 14.20 7.40
CA GLY A 234 -17.92 15.22 6.78
C GLY A 234 -17.88 15.21 5.24
N PRO A 235 -18.93 15.73 4.59
CA PRO A 235 -19.19 15.53 3.16
C PRO A 235 -18.02 16.02 2.32
N ALA A 236 -17.76 15.29 1.24
CA ALA A 236 -16.72 15.62 0.29
C ALA A 236 -16.96 17.06 -0.24
N ALA A 237 -16.11 18.03 0.12
CA ALA A 237 -16.23 19.43 -0.33
C ALA A 237 -16.24 19.51 -1.87
N PRO A 238 -17.19 20.12 -2.57
CA PRO A 238 -17.31 20.01 -4.04
C PRO A 238 -15.95 20.17 -4.76
N GLU A 239 -15.65 19.25 -5.70
CA GLU A 239 -14.43 19.32 -6.51
C GLU A 239 -14.32 20.73 -7.10
N ALA A 240 -13.20 21.42 -6.84
CA ALA A 240 -12.96 22.69 -7.48
C ALA A 240 -12.92 22.45 -8.99
N PRO A 241 -13.66 23.22 -9.81
CA PRO A 241 -13.57 23.07 -11.25
C PRO A 241 -12.12 23.27 -11.68
N ASP A 242 -11.60 22.35 -12.51
CA ASP A 242 -10.32 22.49 -13.19
C ASP A 242 -10.19 23.92 -13.70
N SER A 243 -9.30 24.70 -13.09
CA SER A 243 -9.01 26.06 -13.56
C SER A 243 -8.24 25.94 -14.87
N PRO A 244 -8.81 26.33 -16.03
CA PRO A 244 -8.05 26.37 -17.26
C PRO A 244 -7.47 27.78 -17.35
N ASN A 245 -6.28 28.01 -16.80
CA ASN A 245 -5.52 29.22 -17.09
C ASN A 245 -4.01 28.97 -16.92
N GLY A 246 -3.45 28.26 -17.90
CA GLY A 246 -2.08 28.47 -18.35
C GLY A 246 -2.09 29.39 -19.58
N PRO A 247 -1.02 30.19 -19.79
CA PRO A 247 -1.09 31.49 -20.43
C PRO A 247 -0.87 31.41 -21.94
N ASP A 248 -1.69 32.12 -22.72
CA ASP A 248 -1.28 32.55 -24.05
C ASP A 248 -1.53 34.06 -24.21
N SER A 249 -0.39 34.75 -24.20
CA SER A 249 -0.21 36.10 -24.71
C SER A 249 0.14 35.99 -26.21
N PRO A 250 0.33 37.09 -26.95
CA PRO A 250 -0.69 37.92 -27.56
C PRO A 250 -0.56 37.89 -29.10
N ASN A 251 -1.67 37.92 -29.83
CA ASN A 251 -1.65 38.33 -31.25
C ASN A 251 -2.98 38.96 -31.63
N GLY A 252 -3.02 40.30 -31.66
CA GLY A 252 -3.79 41.02 -32.67
C GLY A 252 -2.84 41.51 -33.77
N PRO A 253 -3.32 42.22 -34.81
CA PRO A 253 -4.71 42.48 -35.19
C PRO A 253 -4.99 42.12 -36.66
N GLY A 254 -6.26 41.93 -37.01
CA GLY A 254 -6.67 41.70 -38.40
C GLY A 254 -8.18 41.87 -38.60
N SER A 255 -8.61 43.11 -38.75
CA SER A 255 -9.85 43.49 -39.45
C SER A 255 -9.45 44.50 -40.53
N PRO A 256 -10.26 44.78 -41.57
CA PRO A 256 -11.53 44.16 -42.00
C PRO A 256 -11.55 43.82 -43.51
N VAL A 257 -12.48 42.99 -43.98
CA VAL A 257 -12.93 43.07 -45.39
C VAL A 257 -14.45 42.96 -45.46
N HIS A 258 -15.05 44.07 -45.87
CA HIS A 258 -16.41 44.18 -46.37
C HIS A 258 -16.60 43.38 -47.67
N GLY A 259 -17.74 42.69 -47.81
CA GLY A 259 -18.23 42.16 -49.08
C GLY A 259 -19.71 41.75 -48.97
N PRO A 260 -20.57 42.03 -49.97
CA PRO A 260 -21.96 42.40 -49.73
C PRO A 260 -23.00 41.28 -49.90
N ARG A 261 -24.20 41.60 -49.36
CA ARG A 261 -25.51 40.95 -49.59
C ARG A 261 -25.91 40.93 -51.08
N ASN A 262 -26.54 39.84 -51.51
CA ASN A 262 -27.66 39.67 -52.46
C ASN A 262 -27.73 38.18 -52.88
N GLY A 263 -28.83 37.47 -53.14
CA GLY A 263 -30.30 37.65 -53.00
C GLY A 263 -30.88 36.33 -52.43
N ARG A 264 -32.13 36.19 -51.96
CA ARG A 264 -33.47 36.41 -52.52
C ARG A 264 -33.77 35.62 -53.79
N GLU A 265 -34.46 34.49 -53.61
CA GLU A 265 -35.53 33.85 -54.41
C GLU A 265 -35.96 32.60 -53.58
N GLY A 266 -37.21 32.37 -53.17
CA GLY A 266 -38.48 33.08 -53.34
C GLY A 266 -39.45 32.73 -52.22
#